data_AF-A0A3D5WNP3-F1
#
_entry.id   AF-A0A3D5WNP3-F1
#
_cell.length_a   1.000
_cell.length_b   1.000
_cell.length_c   1.000
_cell.angle_alpha   90.00
_cell.angle_beta   90.00
_cell.angle_gamma   90.00
#
_symmetry.space_group_name_H-M   'P 1'
#
loop_
_entity.id
_entity.type
_entity.pdbx_description
1 polymer ?
#
loop_
_entity_poly.entity_id
_entity_poly.type
_entity_poly.pdbx_seq_one_letter_code
_entity_poly.pdbx_strand_id
1 'polypeptide(L)'
;MTKNQFTIQPGNALPLGVTKVADGVQFAIYLPDKRECYLKLFRKGHQTEQYRIPLTDEYRMGSVYFVHLRSKNTTSAFDIAEELSDKYEYVYEADGEDIVDPYAAGISGRDRWNRTDKMPVRGRICLKEFDWEGDYILRKPFHELVLYQLHVRGFTKHASSGVSKPGTFAGLQDKIPYMKDLGINGVLLLPVYDFEEKQGDKVNYWGYGVSDTYYFAPKAAYSSGENADEEFKETIKKLHRNGMEVILDFYFAPGTNLNLMTDCLRHWVLNYHVDGFRVNTEVMPSLTLASDPILSGVKLFSSYWDEEMLSGAGIHQADNCLAEYNEGFMNDARRFLKSDEGQAEAFYKRFYRHPDKVGVINFMTHVNGFTMMDLVSYDIKHNESNGERNADGTEYNYSWNCGVEGKTRKKAVLEQRKRQIRNAFLMLLFSQGTPMILAGDEFGNSQEGNNNPYCHDDAVTWLNWKPTKTGEQIRNYVKQLIAFRTEHPVLHQAKALCMQDTLSCGLPGISAHGVQTWRPDFSNYSRILGVLLAGDYAQKPDGTSDDSIYIIFNMYWETKSFDLPTLPAGKEWHAAIETFDETFHVLPQTAVKQT
;
A
#
# COMPACT_ATOMS: atom_id res chain seq x y z
N MET A 1 42.54 -14.55 -26.23
CA MET A 1 42.17 -13.12 -26.29
C MET A 1 40.75 -13.01 -26.82
N THR A 2 39.75 -12.95 -25.95
CA THR A 2 38.37 -12.64 -26.35
C THR A 2 38.35 -11.22 -26.89
N LYS A 3 38.06 -11.03 -28.18
CA LYS A 3 37.96 -9.70 -28.80
C LYS A 3 36.86 -8.92 -28.06
N ASN A 4 37.20 -7.78 -27.45
CA ASN A 4 36.22 -6.89 -26.83
C ASN A 4 35.10 -6.58 -27.81
N GLN A 5 33.84 -6.84 -27.43
CA GLN A 5 32.64 -6.67 -28.26
C GLN A 5 32.19 -5.20 -28.37
N PHE A 6 32.81 -4.30 -27.61
CA PHE A 6 32.51 -2.87 -27.59
C PHE A 6 33.76 -1.99 -27.63
N THR A 7 33.57 -0.73 -28.01
CA THR A 7 34.52 0.38 -27.83
C THR A 7 34.05 1.28 -26.70
N ILE A 8 34.99 1.94 -26.02
CA ILE A 8 34.72 2.86 -24.92
C ILE A 8 34.83 4.28 -25.47
N GLN A 9 33.82 5.10 -25.21
CA GLN A 9 33.76 6.50 -25.64
C GLN A 9 33.13 7.37 -24.53
N PRO A 10 33.46 8.67 -24.47
CA PRO A 10 32.71 9.61 -23.64
C PRO A 10 31.21 9.54 -23.98
N GLY A 11 30.39 9.42 -22.94
CA GLY A 11 28.93 9.42 -23.03
C GLY A 11 28.33 10.77 -22.64
N ASN A 12 27.13 10.73 -22.05
CA ASN A 12 26.48 11.90 -21.46
C ASN A 12 26.39 11.73 -19.94
N ALA A 13 26.37 12.84 -19.21
CA ALA A 13 26.17 12.81 -17.75
C ALA A 13 24.75 12.43 -17.33
N LEU A 14 23.78 12.50 -18.25
CA LEU A 14 22.39 12.13 -18.00
C LEU A 14 21.88 11.20 -19.11
N PRO A 15 20.88 10.36 -18.80
CA PRO A 15 20.34 10.10 -17.45
C PRO A 15 21.35 9.39 -16.53
N LEU A 16 21.17 9.49 -15.22
CA LEU A 16 21.95 8.71 -14.23
C LEU A 16 21.54 7.23 -14.27
N GLY A 17 22.43 6.35 -13.83
CA GLY A 17 22.28 4.90 -13.89
C GLY A 17 22.75 4.31 -15.22
N VAL A 18 22.14 3.18 -15.60
CA VAL A 18 22.47 2.45 -16.83
C VAL A 18 21.33 2.56 -17.82
N THR A 19 21.62 2.97 -19.05
CA THR A 19 20.60 3.25 -20.07
C THR A 19 21.00 2.69 -21.43
N LYS A 20 20.06 2.01 -22.12
CA LYS A 20 20.20 1.60 -23.52
C LYS A 20 20.13 2.82 -24.43
N VAL A 21 21.09 2.96 -25.33
CA VAL A 21 21.14 4.02 -26.35
C VAL A 21 21.30 3.39 -27.74
N ALA A 22 21.07 4.17 -28.80
CA ALA A 22 20.90 3.65 -30.16
C ALA A 22 22.03 2.73 -30.65
N ASP A 23 23.28 2.96 -30.23
CA ASP A 23 24.45 2.18 -30.65
C ASP A 23 25.25 1.58 -29.48
N GLY A 24 24.69 1.54 -28.27
CA GLY A 24 25.43 1.14 -27.09
C GLY A 24 24.67 1.14 -25.77
N VAL A 25 25.44 1.10 -24.68
CA VAL A 25 24.94 1.27 -23.32
C VAL A 25 25.70 2.40 -22.64
N GLN A 26 24.96 3.31 -22.01
CA GLN A 26 25.51 4.41 -21.23
C GLN A 26 25.43 4.09 -19.74
N PHE A 27 26.50 4.42 -19.02
CA PHE A 27 26.60 4.35 -17.57
C PHE A 27 26.86 5.76 -17.05
N ALA A 28 26.17 6.20 -16.00
CA ALA A 28 26.42 7.49 -15.36
C ALA A 28 26.15 7.42 -13.85
N ILE A 29 27.06 7.97 -13.03
CA ILE A 29 26.94 7.96 -11.57
C ILE A 29 27.33 9.33 -10.99
N TYR A 30 26.54 9.79 -10.02
CA TYR A 30 26.82 10.98 -9.23
C TYR A 30 27.71 10.64 -8.02
N LEU A 31 28.90 11.22 -7.97
CA LEU A 31 29.91 11.05 -6.92
C LEU A 31 30.52 12.42 -6.56
N PRO A 32 29.92 13.18 -5.62
CA PRO A 32 30.35 14.55 -5.30
C PRO A 32 31.76 14.65 -4.77
N ASP A 33 32.15 13.74 -3.89
CA ASP A 33 33.38 13.83 -3.12
C ASP A 33 34.51 12.93 -3.64
N LYS A 34 34.32 12.26 -4.78
CA LYS A 34 35.27 11.29 -5.34
C LYS A 34 36.07 11.85 -6.51
N ARG A 35 37.35 11.48 -6.61
CA ARG A 35 38.29 12.05 -7.61
C ARG A 35 38.75 11.06 -8.66
N GLU A 36 38.98 9.81 -8.28
CA GLU A 36 39.28 8.72 -9.20
C GLU A 36 38.07 7.82 -9.32
N CYS A 37 37.73 7.40 -10.54
CA CYS A 37 36.59 6.52 -10.78
C CYS A 37 36.88 5.52 -11.90
N TYR A 38 36.45 4.28 -11.70
CA TYR A 38 36.50 3.22 -12.71
C TYR A 38 35.16 2.50 -12.78
N LEU A 39 34.69 2.19 -13.98
CA LEU A 39 33.60 1.22 -14.16
C LEU A 39 34.19 -0.19 -14.18
N LYS A 40 33.74 -1.05 -13.26
CA LYS A 40 34.10 -2.47 -13.23
C LYS A 40 32.95 -3.32 -13.75
N LEU A 41 33.22 -4.20 -14.71
CA LEU A 41 32.27 -5.19 -15.21
C LEU A 41 32.76 -6.60 -14.83
N PHE A 42 31.88 -7.37 -14.21
CA PHE A 42 32.10 -8.74 -13.79
C PHE A 42 31.25 -9.66 -14.62
N ARG A 43 31.77 -10.83 -15.03
CA ARG A 43 30.86 -11.87 -15.50
C ARG A 43 30.00 -12.34 -14.33
N LYS A 44 28.72 -12.57 -14.57
CA LYS A 44 27.84 -13.19 -13.57
C LYS A 44 28.48 -14.47 -13.01
N GLY A 45 28.40 -14.62 -11.69
CA GLY A 45 29.03 -15.72 -10.95
C GLY A 45 30.56 -15.65 -10.79
N HIS A 46 31.24 -14.63 -11.34
CA HIS A 46 32.69 -14.47 -11.20
C HIS A 46 33.04 -13.40 -10.16
N GLN A 47 34.11 -13.65 -9.41
CA GLN A 47 34.58 -12.76 -8.34
C GLN A 47 35.45 -11.61 -8.87
N THR A 48 36.26 -11.88 -9.90
CA THR A 48 37.17 -10.90 -10.51
C THR A 48 36.50 -10.17 -11.67
N GLU A 49 36.79 -8.88 -11.80
CA GLU A 49 36.32 -8.07 -12.91
C GLU A 49 36.94 -8.56 -14.23
N GLN A 50 36.12 -8.62 -15.28
CA GLN A 50 36.60 -8.84 -16.64
C GLN A 50 37.08 -7.53 -17.27
N TYR A 51 36.45 -6.41 -16.90
CA TYR A 51 36.80 -5.08 -17.37
C TYR A 51 36.90 -4.12 -16.21
N ARG A 52 37.94 -3.27 -16.21
CA ARG A 52 38.13 -2.14 -15.31
C ARG A 52 38.43 -0.91 -16.17
N ILE A 53 37.45 -0.05 -16.36
CA ILE A 53 37.47 1.06 -17.32
C ILE A 53 37.73 2.37 -16.59
N PRO A 54 38.87 3.06 -16.80
CA PRO A 54 39.14 4.34 -16.15
C PRO A 54 38.23 5.44 -16.68
N LEU A 55 37.61 6.20 -15.77
CA LEU A 55 36.79 7.37 -16.08
C LEU A 55 37.58 8.64 -15.74
N THR A 56 38.46 9.02 -16.66
CA THR A 56 39.29 10.24 -16.58
C THR A 56 38.44 11.50 -16.81
N ASP A 57 39.07 12.68 -16.82
CA ASP A 57 38.37 13.97 -16.92
C ASP A 57 37.43 14.10 -18.16
N GLU A 58 37.73 13.40 -19.27
CA GLU A 58 36.86 13.38 -20.46
C GLU A 58 35.54 12.60 -20.25
N TYR A 59 35.47 11.79 -19.21
CA TYR A 59 34.30 10.99 -18.77
C TYR A 59 33.59 11.63 -17.57
N ARG A 60 33.84 12.91 -17.30
CA ARG A 60 33.32 13.60 -16.11
C ARG A 60 32.75 14.97 -16.45
N MET A 61 31.61 15.29 -15.86
CA MET A 61 31.03 16.64 -15.88
C MET A 61 30.55 17.00 -14.47
N GLY A 62 31.19 18.00 -13.87
CA GLY A 62 30.99 18.32 -12.46
C GLY A 62 31.27 17.11 -11.57
N SER A 63 30.26 16.67 -10.84
CA SER A 63 30.31 15.52 -9.94
C SER A 63 29.74 14.23 -10.53
N VAL A 64 29.51 14.19 -11.85
CA VAL A 64 28.97 13.01 -12.53
C VAL A 64 30.05 12.39 -13.42
N TYR A 65 30.29 11.10 -13.22
CA TYR A 65 31.12 10.28 -14.10
C TYR A 65 30.22 9.50 -15.04
N PHE A 66 30.63 9.37 -16.31
CA PHE A 66 29.83 8.70 -17.32
C PHE A 66 30.69 8.02 -18.38
N VAL A 67 30.18 6.95 -18.98
CA VAL A 67 30.85 6.25 -20.08
C VAL A 67 29.84 5.62 -21.02
N HIS A 68 30.15 5.64 -22.31
CA HIS A 68 29.37 4.98 -23.34
C HIS A 68 30.15 3.74 -23.86
N LEU A 69 29.52 2.57 -23.75
CA LEU A 69 30.01 1.32 -24.32
C LEU A 69 29.32 1.07 -25.66
N ARG A 70 30.00 1.44 -26.74
CA ARG A 70 29.47 1.36 -28.11
C ARG A 70 29.68 -0.03 -28.70
N SER A 71 28.65 -0.62 -29.29
CA SER A 71 28.78 -1.91 -29.96
C SER A 71 29.78 -1.87 -31.13
N LYS A 72 30.69 -2.85 -31.20
CA LYS A 72 31.51 -3.06 -32.41
C LYS A 72 30.80 -3.87 -33.48
N ASN A 73 29.76 -4.60 -33.10
CA ASN A 73 28.98 -5.44 -33.99
C ASN A 73 27.62 -4.78 -34.20
N THR A 74 27.45 -4.16 -35.37
CA THR A 74 26.22 -3.45 -35.75
C THR A 74 25.25 -4.32 -36.54
N THR A 75 25.47 -5.65 -36.58
CA THR A 75 24.50 -6.57 -37.20
C THR A 75 23.22 -6.61 -36.39
N SER A 76 22.07 -6.72 -37.06
CA SER A 76 20.74 -6.73 -36.41
C SER A 76 20.51 -7.90 -35.44
N ALA A 77 21.38 -8.92 -35.45
CA ALA A 77 21.28 -10.09 -34.58
C ALA A 77 22.06 -9.95 -33.25
N PHE A 78 22.76 -8.83 -33.03
CA PHE A 78 23.53 -8.60 -31.81
C PHE A 78 23.08 -7.31 -31.13
N ASP A 79 22.47 -7.44 -29.96
CA ASP A 79 22.19 -6.32 -29.07
C ASP A 79 23.18 -6.35 -27.89
N ILE A 80 24.02 -5.33 -27.80
CA ILE A 80 24.97 -5.17 -26.70
C ILE A 80 24.26 -4.99 -25.35
N ALA A 81 23.08 -4.36 -25.33
CA ALA A 81 22.32 -4.18 -24.09
C ALA A 81 21.83 -5.52 -23.54
N GLU A 82 21.37 -6.44 -24.41
CA GLU A 82 21.02 -7.81 -24.01
C GLU A 82 22.26 -8.59 -23.55
N GLU A 83 23.35 -8.57 -24.31
CA GLU A 83 24.60 -9.25 -23.96
C GLU A 83 25.13 -8.82 -22.59
N LEU A 84 25.11 -7.50 -22.31
CA LEU A 84 25.51 -6.95 -21.03
C LEU A 84 24.54 -7.34 -19.91
N SER A 85 23.23 -7.25 -20.16
CA SER A 85 22.19 -7.65 -19.20
C SER A 85 22.27 -9.13 -18.84
N ASP A 86 22.60 -9.99 -19.80
CA ASP A 86 22.69 -11.43 -19.61
C ASP A 86 23.95 -11.86 -18.88
N LYS A 87 25.09 -11.30 -19.25
CA LYS A 87 26.40 -11.87 -18.86
C LYS A 87 27.12 -11.08 -17.80
N TYR A 88 26.75 -9.83 -17.54
CA TYR A 88 27.53 -8.95 -16.68
C TYR A 88 26.75 -8.34 -15.51
N GLU A 89 27.51 -8.03 -14.47
CA GLU A 89 27.15 -7.21 -13.31
C GLU A 89 28.21 -6.11 -13.19
N TYR A 90 27.90 -5.03 -12.47
CA TYR A 90 28.79 -3.88 -12.38
C TYR A 90 28.84 -3.23 -11.00
N VAL A 91 29.97 -2.58 -10.73
CA VAL A 91 30.12 -1.57 -9.68
C VAL A 91 31.04 -0.47 -10.20
N TYR A 92 31.05 0.67 -9.53
CA TYR A 92 32.07 1.68 -9.71
C TYR A 92 33.14 1.51 -8.64
N GLU A 93 34.42 1.61 -8.99
CA GLU A 93 35.48 1.79 -8.00
C GLU A 93 35.81 3.28 -7.92
N ALA A 94 35.65 3.91 -6.76
CA ALA A 94 35.95 5.31 -6.58
C ALA A 94 36.84 5.57 -5.36
N ASP A 95 37.99 6.19 -5.59
CA ASP A 95 39.06 6.40 -4.61
C ASP A 95 39.44 5.10 -3.85
N GLY A 96 39.46 3.96 -4.56
CA GLY A 96 39.83 2.64 -4.02
C GLY A 96 38.69 1.86 -3.34
N GLU A 97 37.47 2.40 -3.32
CA GLU A 97 36.29 1.74 -2.74
C GLU A 97 35.31 1.31 -3.83
N ASP A 98 34.76 0.10 -3.74
CA ASP A 98 33.67 -0.33 -4.60
C ASP A 98 32.36 0.30 -4.12
N ILE A 99 31.67 0.98 -5.04
CA ILE A 99 30.41 1.68 -4.86
C ILE A 99 29.38 1.05 -5.80
N VAL A 100 28.30 0.54 -5.21
CA VAL A 100 27.13 0.10 -5.96
C VAL A 100 26.35 1.34 -6.39
N ASP A 101 25.93 1.34 -7.65
CA ASP A 101 25.19 2.45 -8.24
C ASP A 101 23.84 2.68 -7.54
N PRO A 102 23.60 3.88 -6.97
CA PRO A 102 22.30 4.21 -6.37
C PRO A 102 21.12 4.16 -7.34
N TYR A 103 21.39 4.22 -8.66
CA TYR A 103 20.41 4.11 -9.75
C TYR A 103 20.36 2.70 -10.35
N ALA A 104 20.99 1.69 -9.73
CA ALA A 104 20.90 0.31 -10.19
C ALA A 104 19.44 -0.17 -10.20
N ALA A 105 18.93 -0.57 -11.36
CA ALA A 105 17.58 -1.11 -11.54
C ALA A 105 17.44 -2.57 -11.04
N GLY A 106 18.54 -3.21 -10.63
CA GLY A 106 18.54 -4.53 -10.02
C GLY A 106 19.81 -4.74 -9.21
N ILE A 107 19.75 -5.61 -8.20
CA ILE A 107 20.86 -5.90 -7.29
C ILE A 107 21.19 -7.40 -7.31
N SER A 108 22.48 -7.74 -7.37
CA SER A 108 22.97 -9.11 -7.18
C SER A 108 23.66 -9.25 -5.82
N GLY A 109 23.80 -10.49 -5.34
CA GLY A 109 24.39 -10.78 -4.03
C GLY A 109 23.40 -10.75 -2.89
N ARG A 110 22.16 -10.31 -3.14
CA ARG A 110 21.04 -10.25 -2.18
C ARG A 110 19.83 -11.09 -2.57
N ASP A 111 20.02 -12.04 -3.48
CA ASP A 111 18.96 -12.88 -4.04
C ASP A 111 18.41 -13.91 -3.02
N ARG A 112 19.06 -14.04 -1.85
CA ARG A 112 18.66 -14.93 -0.77
C ARG A 112 18.35 -14.13 0.49
N TRP A 113 17.12 -14.26 0.95
CA TRP A 113 16.62 -13.58 2.14
C TRP A 113 17.45 -13.89 3.40
N ASN A 114 17.78 -12.85 4.16
CA ASN A 114 18.44 -12.93 5.47
C ASN A 114 19.68 -13.86 5.48
N ARG A 115 20.49 -13.78 4.43
CA ARG A 115 21.74 -14.54 4.32
C ARG A 115 22.79 -13.99 5.30
N THR A 116 23.69 -14.86 5.75
CA THR A 116 24.79 -14.49 6.67
C THR A 116 26.16 -14.44 6.00
N ASP A 117 26.27 -14.97 4.77
CA ASP A 117 27.50 -14.97 4.01
C ASP A 117 27.67 -13.66 3.23
N LYS A 118 28.88 -13.10 3.28
CA LYS A 118 29.22 -11.85 2.58
C LYS A 118 29.50 -12.15 1.11
N MET A 119 28.48 -12.07 0.27
CA MET A 119 28.69 -11.95 -1.17
C MET A 119 28.84 -10.48 -1.56
N PRO A 120 29.69 -10.15 -2.55
CA PRO A 120 29.74 -8.81 -3.10
C PRO A 120 28.36 -8.40 -3.61
N VAL A 121 27.88 -7.25 -3.16
CA VAL A 121 26.67 -6.62 -3.69
C VAL A 121 27.07 -5.84 -4.93
N ARG A 122 26.34 -6.02 -6.04
CA ARG A 122 26.63 -5.35 -7.31
C ARG A 122 25.34 -4.92 -8.00
N GLY A 123 25.46 -3.95 -8.89
CA GLY A 123 24.37 -3.57 -9.79
C GLY A 123 24.19 -4.62 -10.89
N ARG A 124 22.93 -4.93 -11.21
CA ARG A 124 22.53 -5.71 -12.38
C ARG A 124 22.17 -4.75 -13.51
N ILE A 125 22.58 -5.11 -14.72
CA ILE A 125 22.20 -4.38 -15.93
C ILE A 125 20.83 -4.93 -16.37
N CYS A 126 19.79 -4.10 -16.30
CA CYS A 126 18.40 -4.48 -16.56
C CYS A 126 17.85 -3.74 -17.79
N LEU A 127 18.40 -4.05 -18.97
CA LEU A 127 18.05 -3.35 -20.23
C LEU A 127 17.26 -4.22 -21.21
N LYS A 128 16.80 -5.40 -20.77
CA LYS A 128 15.94 -6.26 -21.56
C LYS A 128 14.58 -5.62 -21.74
N GLU A 129 14.05 -5.70 -22.95
CA GLU A 129 12.70 -5.27 -23.24
C GLU A 129 11.71 -6.23 -22.60
N PHE A 130 10.67 -5.68 -21.98
CA PHE A 130 9.59 -6.44 -21.36
C PHE A 130 8.30 -6.21 -22.14
N ASP A 131 7.64 -7.29 -22.55
CA ASP A 131 6.34 -7.20 -23.23
C ASP A 131 5.21 -6.98 -22.21
N TRP A 132 4.79 -5.72 -22.12
CA TRP A 132 3.65 -5.29 -21.31
C TRP A 132 2.30 -5.74 -21.91
N GLU A 133 2.26 -6.21 -23.16
CA GLU A 133 1.04 -6.68 -23.82
C GLU A 133 -0.08 -5.60 -23.80
N GLY A 134 0.31 -4.33 -23.95
CA GLY A 134 -0.58 -3.17 -23.93
C GLY A 134 -1.03 -2.70 -22.55
N ASP A 135 -0.45 -3.24 -21.47
CA ASP A 135 -0.70 -2.80 -20.09
C ASP A 135 -0.24 -1.35 -19.85
N TYR A 136 -1.01 -0.62 -19.05
CA TYR A 136 -0.71 0.72 -18.53
C TYR A 136 -1.42 0.89 -17.18
N ILE A 137 -1.03 1.93 -16.41
CA ILE A 137 -1.67 2.30 -15.14
C ILE A 137 -3.20 2.43 -15.25
N LEU A 138 -3.94 1.95 -14.26
CA LEU A 138 -5.41 1.76 -14.33
C LEU A 138 -6.21 3.04 -14.05
N ARG A 139 -5.71 3.93 -13.20
CA ARG A 139 -6.33 5.23 -12.83
C ARG A 139 -7.79 5.12 -12.34
N LYS A 140 -8.10 4.11 -11.52
CA LYS A 140 -9.38 4.00 -10.82
C LYS A 140 -9.62 5.21 -9.91
N PRO A 141 -10.84 5.76 -9.84
CA PRO A 141 -11.17 6.80 -8.87
C PRO A 141 -11.01 6.30 -7.43
N PHE A 142 -10.53 7.16 -6.51
CA PHE A 142 -10.38 6.79 -5.10
C PHE A 142 -11.64 6.20 -4.47
N HIS A 143 -12.80 6.82 -4.73
CA HIS A 143 -14.06 6.39 -4.16
C HIS A 143 -14.52 5.00 -4.63
N GLU A 144 -13.93 4.43 -5.69
CA GLU A 144 -14.20 3.06 -6.11
C GLU A 144 -13.22 2.03 -5.52
N LEU A 145 -12.15 2.49 -4.88
CA LEU A 145 -11.10 1.60 -4.39
C LEU A 145 -11.45 0.96 -3.03
N VAL A 146 -11.04 -0.31 -2.90
CA VAL A 146 -10.92 -1.04 -1.65
C VAL A 146 -9.49 -1.57 -1.60
N LEU A 147 -8.67 -0.89 -0.81
CA LEU A 147 -7.24 -1.13 -0.74
C LEU A 147 -6.89 -2.27 0.22
N TYR A 148 -5.79 -2.96 -0.09
CA TYR A 148 -5.29 -4.07 0.72
C TYR A 148 -3.79 -3.91 0.98
N GLN A 149 -3.43 -3.58 2.23
CA GLN A 149 -2.03 -3.40 2.62
C GLN A 149 -1.40 -4.74 2.95
N LEU A 150 -0.31 -5.10 2.28
CA LEU A 150 0.33 -6.41 2.46
C LEU A 150 1.85 -6.36 2.37
N HIS A 151 2.47 -7.35 3.00
CA HIS A 151 3.91 -7.63 2.92
C HIS A 151 4.15 -8.80 1.97
N VAL A 152 4.89 -8.60 0.86
CA VAL A 152 5.11 -9.61 -0.20
C VAL A 152 5.52 -10.97 0.38
N ARG A 153 6.52 -10.97 1.28
CA ARG A 153 6.98 -12.18 1.94
C ARG A 153 5.92 -12.83 2.84
N GLY A 154 5.53 -12.18 3.93
CA GLY A 154 4.59 -12.75 4.91
C GLY A 154 3.25 -13.18 4.33
N PHE A 155 2.79 -12.52 3.27
CA PHE A 155 1.53 -12.85 2.63
C PHE A 155 1.47 -14.31 2.19
N THR A 156 2.58 -14.89 1.70
CA THR A 156 2.58 -16.26 1.18
C THR A 156 3.68 -17.16 1.75
N LYS A 157 4.51 -16.68 2.67
CA LYS A 157 5.65 -17.44 3.20
C LYS A 157 5.25 -18.69 4.00
N HIS A 158 4.17 -18.61 4.77
CA HIS A 158 3.72 -19.74 5.58
C HIS A 158 3.32 -20.93 4.68
N ALA A 159 3.70 -22.15 5.07
CA ALA A 159 3.48 -23.35 4.25
C ALA A 159 2.00 -23.62 3.90
N SER A 160 1.05 -23.12 4.71
CA SER A 160 -0.37 -23.25 4.40
C SER A 160 -0.86 -22.37 3.25
N SER A 161 -0.04 -21.43 2.76
CA SER A 161 -0.39 -20.59 1.61
C SER A 161 -0.69 -21.42 0.36
N GLY A 162 -0.05 -22.58 0.22
CA GLY A 162 -0.24 -23.50 -0.90
C GLY A 162 0.34 -23.02 -2.22
N VAL A 163 1.11 -21.92 -2.20
CA VAL A 163 1.70 -21.34 -3.42
C VAL A 163 2.99 -22.06 -3.81
N SER A 164 3.34 -21.99 -5.10
CA SER A 164 4.51 -22.68 -5.64
C SER A 164 5.85 -22.05 -5.19
N LYS A 165 5.87 -20.73 -5.00
CA LYS A 165 7.06 -19.94 -4.64
C LYS A 165 6.80 -19.06 -3.38
N PRO A 166 6.81 -19.64 -2.17
CA PRO A 166 6.40 -18.95 -0.95
C PRO A 166 7.23 -17.70 -0.61
N GLY A 167 6.54 -16.58 -0.38
CA GLY A 167 7.13 -15.32 0.06
C GLY A 167 7.90 -14.58 -1.03
N THR A 168 7.43 -14.70 -2.28
CA THR A 168 8.01 -14.07 -3.47
C THR A 168 6.94 -13.33 -4.27
N PHE A 169 7.34 -12.53 -5.25
CA PHE A 169 6.44 -11.88 -6.20
C PHE A 169 5.59 -12.92 -6.97
N ALA A 170 6.19 -14.01 -7.46
CA ALA A 170 5.45 -15.12 -8.06
C ALA A 170 4.44 -15.77 -7.07
N GLY A 171 4.82 -15.92 -5.80
CA GLY A 171 3.90 -16.41 -4.77
C GLY A 171 2.70 -15.48 -4.54
N LEU A 172 2.91 -14.16 -4.59
CA LEU A 172 1.83 -13.17 -4.52
C LEU A 172 0.86 -13.31 -5.70
N GLN A 173 1.36 -13.56 -6.92
CA GLN A 173 0.52 -13.77 -8.11
C GLN A 173 -0.47 -14.93 -7.93
N ASP A 174 -0.05 -16.02 -7.28
CA ASP A 174 -0.90 -17.20 -6.99
C ASP A 174 -2.11 -16.85 -6.08
N LYS A 175 -2.08 -15.70 -5.38
CA LYS A 175 -3.16 -15.22 -4.50
C LYS A 175 -4.03 -14.11 -5.09
N ILE A 176 -3.79 -13.68 -6.33
CA ILE A 176 -4.67 -12.72 -7.03
C ILE A 176 -6.14 -13.19 -7.06
N PRO A 177 -6.47 -14.47 -7.35
CA PRO A 177 -7.84 -14.94 -7.31
C PRO A 177 -8.52 -14.78 -5.94
N TYR A 178 -7.74 -14.95 -4.85
CA TYR A 178 -8.25 -14.76 -3.49
C TYR A 178 -8.62 -13.30 -3.22
N MET A 179 -7.73 -12.35 -3.57
CA MET A 179 -7.98 -10.93 -3.39
C MET A 179 -9.19 -10.47 -4.23
N LYS A 180 -9.31 -10.99 -5.46
CA LYS A 180 -10.44 -10.71 -6.34
C LYS A 180 -11.75 -11.26 -5.78
N ASP A 181 -11.74 -12.49 -5.24
CA ASP A 181 -12.91 -13.08 -4.59
C ASP A 181 -13.35 -12.30 -3.35
N LEU A 182 -12.42 -11.67 -2.63
CA LEU A 182 -12.73 -10.82 -1.48
C LEU A 182 -13.35 -9.47 -1.91
N GLY A 183 -13.10 -9.01 -3.14
CA GLY A 183 -13.54 -7.71 -3.66
C GLY A 183 -12.48 -6.61 -3.62
N ILE A 184 -11.21 -6.98 -3.41
CA ILE A 184 -10.08 -6.03 -3.45
C ILE A 184 -9.78 -5.62 -4.89
N ASN A 185 -9.54 -4.33 -5.11
CA ASN A 185 -9.18 -3.76 -6.41
C ASN A 185 -7.98 -2.79 -6.36
N GLY A 186 -7.25 -2.76 -5.24
CA GLY A 186 -5.95 -2.10 -5.15
C GLY A 186 -5.12 -2.69 -4.00
N VAL A 187 -3.81 -2.79 -4.21
CA VAL A 187 -2.86 -3.30 -3.21
C VAL A 187 -1.86 -2.21 -2.82
N LEU A 188 -1.61 -2.07 -1.53
CA LEU A 188 -0.52 -1.25 -0.99
C LEU A 188 0.59 -2.20 -0.52
N LEU A 189 1.66 -2.30 -1.31
CA LEU A 189 2.79 -3.16 -0.96
C LEU A 189 3.72 -2.41 0.00
N LEU A 190 4.06 -3.07 1.11
CA LEU A 190 5.21 -2.67 1.94
C LEU A 190 6.49 -2.60 1.08
N PRO A 191 7.58 -1.97 1.58
CA PRO A 191 8.82 -1.77 0.83
C PRO A 191 9.23 -2.96 -0.06
N VAL A 192 9.19 -2.73 -1.37
CA VAL A 192 9.60 -3.68 -2.40
C VAL A 192 10.89 -3.27 -3.09
N TYR A 193 11.48 -2.14 -2.74
CA TYR A 193 12.83 -1.78 -3.18
C TYR A 193 13.89 -2.62 -2.45
N ASP A 194 15.11 -2.72 -2.97
CA ASP A 194 16.15 -3.54 -2.36
C ASP A 194 16.74 -2.86 -1.11
N PHE A 195 16.72 -3.58 0.01
CA PHE A 195 17.25 -3.16 1.30
C PHE A 195 18.07 -4.31 1.92
N GLU A 196 18.97 -3.98 2.85
CA GLU A 196 19.67 -4.99 3.65
C GLU A 196 18.76 -5.56 4.74
N GLU A 197 18.48 -6.87 4.70
CA GLU A 197 17.69 -7.55 5.71
C GLU A 197 18.46 -7.72 7.03
N LYS A 198 19.77 -7.98 6.98
CA LYS A 198 20.51 -8.33 8.20
C LYS A 198 20.94 -7.08 8.95
N GLN A 199 20.32 -6.80 10.09
CA GLN A 199 20.65 -5.67 10.97
C GLN A 199 21.18 -6.16 12.32
N GLY A 200 22.48 -6.39 12.38
CA GLY A 200 23.12 -6.98 13.57
C GLY A 200 22.51 -8.36 13.86
N ASP A 201 21.96 -8.54 15.05
CA ASP A 201 21.30 -9.80 15.43
C ASP A 201 19.86 -9.91 14.90
N LYS A 202 19.26 -8.81 14.44
CA LYS A 202 17.87 -8.76 13.97
C LYS A 202 17.79 -8.86 12.44
N VAL A 203 16.56 -9.09 11.98
CA VAL A 203 16.17 -9.00 10.57
C VAL A 203 15.35 -7.73 10.40
N ASN A 204 15.59 -6.94 9.37
CA ASN A 204 14.66 -5.93 8.91
C ASN A 204 13.61 -6.64 8.05
N TYR A 205 12.51 -7.06 8.67
CA TYR A 205 11.48 -7.79 7.95
C TYR A 205 10.66 -6.84 7.07
N TRP A 206 10.19 -5.70 7.61
CA TRP A 206 9.34 -4.76 6.87
C TRP A 206 10.04 -4.08 5.69
N GLY A 207 11.36 -3.89 5.74
CA GLY A 207 12.13 -3.32 4.64
C GLY A 207 12.29 -1.80 4.65
N TYR A 208 11.83 -1.12 5.70
CA TYR A 208 12.14 0.29 5.92
C TYR A 208 13.62 0.42 6.32
N GLY A 209 14.50 0.60 5.34
CA GLY A 209 15.95 0.71 5.50
C GLY A 209 16.45 2.16 5.49
N VAL A 210 17.58 2.41 6.16
CA VAL A 210 18.27 3.72 6.17
C VAL A 210 19.64 3.61 5.49
N SER A 211 20.36 2.51 5.73
CA SER A 211 21.67 2.22 5.15
C SER A 211 21.56 1.15 4.06
N ASP A 212 22.39 1.26 3.02
CA ASP A 212 22.60 0.19 2.04
C ASP A 212 21.29 -0.27 1.35
N THR A 213 20.51 0.74 0.94
CA THR A 213 19.20 0.62 0.28
C THR A 213 19.30 1.14 -1.15
N TYR A 214 18.75 0.40 -2.11
CA TYR A 214 18.78 0.72 -3.54
C TYR A 214 17.36 0.90 -4.05
N TYR A 215 16.90 2.16 -4.07
CA TYR A 215 15.48 2.49 -4.29
C TYR A 215 14.96 2.18 -5.71
N PHE A 216 15.83 2.03 -6.71
CA PHE A 216 15.45 1.73 -8.10
C PHE A 216 15.27 0.24 -8.37
N ALA A 217 15.80 -0.62 -7.50
CA ALA A 217 15.79 -2.06 -7.70
C ALA A 217 14.66 -2.72 -6.91
N PRO A 218 13.83 -3.58 -7.52
CA PRO A 218 12.99 -4.50 -6.78
C PRO A 218 13.84 -5.41 -5.89
N LYS A 219 13.31 -5.74 -4.70
CA LYS A 219 14.00 -6.52 -3.69
C LYS A 219 14.40 -7.89 -4.26
N ALA A 220 15.70 -8.13 -4.37
CA ALA A 220 16.22 -9.33 -5.02
C ALA A 220 15.68 -10.62 -4.36
N ALA A 221 15.65 -10.66 -3.03
CA ALA A 221 15.16 -11.79 -2.25
C ALA A 221 13.64 -12.01 -2.30
N TYR A 222 12.86 -11.10 -2.90
CA TYR A 222 11.44 -11.31 -3.20
C TYR A 222 11.23 -11.95 -4.58
N SER A 223 12.26 -12.13 -5.40
CA SER A 223 12.15 -12.96 -6.60
C SER A 223 12.17 -14.45 -6.26
N SER A 224 11.40 -15.22 -7.02
CA SER A 224 11.45 -16.67 -7.04
C SER A 224 12.64 -17.25 -7.81
N GLY A 225 13.39 -16.41 -8.51
CA GLY A 225 14.56 -16.73 -9.32
C GLY A 225 15.64 -15.65 -9.23
N GLU A 226 16.46 -15.53 -10.28
CA GLU A 226 17.58 -14.57 -10.31
C GLU A 226 17.19 -13.22 -10.94
N ASN A 227 15.92 -12.96 -11.27
CA ASN A 227 15.53 -11.73 -11.96
C ASN A 227 14.29 -11.06 -11.34
N ALA A 228 14.54 -10.26 -10.31
CA ALA A 228 13.50 -9.51 -9.62
C ALA A 228 12.84 -8.42 -10.49
N ASP A 229 13.56 -7.83 -11.44
CA ASP A 229 13.04 -6.83 -12.38
C ASP A 229 11.89 -7.41 -13.23
N GLU A 230 12.15 -8.49 -13.97
CA GLU A 230 11.14 -9.13 -14.83
C GLU A 230 9.99 -9.74 -14.02
N GLU A 231 10.29 -10.39 -12.88
CA GLU A 231 9.25 -11.02 -12.06
C GLU A 231 8.31 -9.98 -11.41
N PHE A 232 8.85 -8.81 -11.04
CA PHE A 232 8.03 -7.71 -10.55
C PHE A 232 7.15 -7.11 -11.65
N LYS A 233 7.69 -6.86 -12.85
CA LYS A 233 6.90 -6.40 -14.01
C LYS A 233 5.75 -7.36 -14.33
N GLU A 234 6.01 -8.66 -14.33
CA GLU A 234 4.97 -9.68 -14.55
C GLU A 234 3.91 -9.66 -13.43
N THR A 235 4.31 -9.37 -12.19
CA THR A 235 3.39 -9.23 -11.06
C THR A 235 2.45 -8.04 -11.25
N ILE A 236 2.98 -6.88 -11.63
CA ILE A 236 2.19 -5.68 -11.92
C ILE A 236 1.20 -5.98 -13.06
N LYS A 237 1.69 -6.49 -14.20
CA LYS A 237 0.86 -6.85 -15.36
C LYS A 237 -0.29 -7.79 -14.98
N LYS A 238 -0.04 -8.79 -14.12
CA LYS A 238 -1.09 -9.73 -13.66
C LYS A 238 -2.10 -9.09 -12.71
N LEU A 239 -1.68 -8.19 -11.84
CA LEU A 239 -2.57 -7.43 -10.97
C LEU A 239 -3.46 -6.50 -11.80
N HIS A 240 -2.89 -5.76 -12.75
CA HIS A 240 -3.62 -4.89 -13.66
C HIS A 240 -4.64 -5.63 -14.52
N ARG A 241 -4.27 -6.78 -15.08
CA ARG A 241 -5.20 -7.68 -15.80
C ARG A 241 -6.40 -8.13 -14.96
N ASN A 242 -6.26 -8.10 -13.64
CA ASN A 242 -7.34 -8.41 -12.70
C ASN A 242 -8.02 -7.16 -12.12
N GLY A 243 -7.73 -5.99 -12.69
CA GLY A 243 -8.30 -4.71 -12.27
C GLY A 243 -7.81 -4.24 -10.91
N MET A 244 -6.62 -4.67 -10.47
CA MET A 244 -6.02 -4.26 -9.21
C MET A 244 -4.93 -3.25 -9.44
N GLU A 245 -5.07 -2.06 -8.84
CA GLU A 245 -3.98 -1.08 -8.80
C GLU A 245 -2.86 -1.49 -7.85
N VAL A 246 -1.65 -1.03 -8.12
CA VAL A 246 -0.48 -1.27 -7.27
C VAL A 246 0.10 0.05 -6.77
N ILE A 247 0.00 0.24 -5.46
CA ILE A 247 0.59 1.36 -4.73
C ILE A 247 1.78 0.83 -3.93
N LEU A 248 2.90 1.55 -3.94
CA LEU A 248 4.11 1.17 -3.19
C LEU A 248 4.32 2.07 -1.97
N ASP A 249 4.59 1.46 -0.82
CA ASP A 249 5.04 2.19 0.38
C ASP A 249 6.54 2.48 0.28
N PHE A 250 6.87 3.76 0.16
CA PHE A 250 8.22 4.27 -0.03
C PHE A 250 8.66 5.07 1.18
N TYR A 251 9.82 4.68 1.71
CA TYR A 251 10.52 5.43 2.75
C TYR A 251 11.90 5.81 2.26
N PHE A 252 12.11 7.11 2.04
CA PHE A 252 13.43 7.65 1.77
C PHE A 252 14.10 8.07 3.09
N ALA A 253 15.33 7.58 3.28
CA ALA A 253 16.16 7.94 4.41
C ALA A 253 16.43 9.47 4.47
N PRO A 254 16.49 10.08 5.66
CA PRO A 254 16.90 11.47 5.80
C PRO A 254 18.26 11.74 5.13
N GLY A 255 18.35 12.84 4.37
CA GLY A 255 19.55 13.19 3.60
C GLY A 255 19.62 12.57 2.20
N THR A 256 18.65 11.76 1.80
CA THR A 256 18.53 11.27 0.42
C THR A 256 18.39 12.46 -0.54
N ASN A 257 19.14 12.44 -1.64
CA ASN A 257 19.14 13.52 -2.63
C ASN A 257 17.76 13.66 -3.32
N LEU A 258 17.26 14.90 -3.44
CA LEU A 258 15.93 15.16 -4.02
C LEU A 258 15.77 14.70 -5.47
N ASN A 259 16.81 14.85 -6.30
CA ASN A 259 16.77 14.40 -7.70
C ASN A 259 16.69 12.87 -7.75
N LEU A 260 17.45 12.17 -6.89
CA LEU A 260 17.38 10.72 -6.77
C LEU A 260 15.98 10.25 -6.35
N MET A 261 15.36 10.89 -5.34
CA MET A 261 14.00 10.54 -4.92
C MET A 261 13.00 10.75 -6.07
N THR A 262 13.08 11.89 -6.76
CA THR A 262 12.17 12.22 -7.86
C THR A 262 12.34 11.27 -9.04
N ASP A 263 13.57 11.03 -9.47
CA ASP A 263 13.89 10.12 -10.58
C ASP A 263 13.53 8.67 -10.24
N CYS A 264 13.64 8.27 -8.96
CA CYS A 264 13.21 6.97 -8.48
C CYS A 264 11.70 6.77 -8.67
N LEU A 265 10.88 7.69 -8.18
CA LEU A 265 9.43 7.57 -8.33
C LEU A 265 9.01 7.54 -9.80
N ARG A 266 9.62 8.39 -10.65
CA ARG A 266 9.43 8.35 -12.10
C ARG A 266 9.84 7.01 -12.69
N HIS A 267 10.94 6.43 -12.24
CA HIS A 267 11.42 5.13 -12.72
C HIS A 267 10.39 4.03 -12.46
N TRP A 268 9.80 3.98 -11.27
CA TRP A 268 8.75 3.00 -10.92
C TRP A 268 7.47 3.15 -11.77
N VAL A 269 7.07 4.38 -12.08
CA VAL A 269 5.93 4.63 -12.98
C VAL A 269 6.28 4.22 -14.42
N LEU A 270 7.40 4.71 -14.95
CA LEU A 270 7.75 4.55 -16.36
C LEU A 270 8.20 3.13 -16.74
N ASN A 271 8.86 2.41 -15.83
CA ASN A 271 9.47 1.10 -16.14
C ASN A 271 8.72 -0.08 -15.51
N TYR A 272 7.88 0.17 -14.51
CA TYR A 272 7.12 -0.87 -13.81
C TYR A 272 5.62 -0.64 -13.78
N HIS A 273 5.12 0.47 -14.35
CA HIS A 273 3.69 0.82 -14.38
C HIS A 273 3.02 0.87 -13.00
N VAL A 274 3.75 1.32 -11.98
CA VAL A 274 3.18 1.52 -10.64
C VAL A 274 2.10 2.62 -10.66
N ASP A 275 0.93 2.36 -10.06
CA ASP A 275 -0.21 3.29 -10.05
C ASP A 275 -0.11 4.37 -8.96
N GLY A 276 0.71 4.17 -7.94
CA GLY A 276 0.82 5.12 -6.84
C GLY A 276 1.92 4.84 -5.82
N PHE A 277 2.08 5.81 -4.91
CA PHE A 277 3.01 5.74 -3.81
C PHE A 277 2.41 6.29 -2.52
N ARG A 278 2.75 5.66 -1.40
CA ARG A 278 2.74 6.32 -0.08
C ARG A 278 4.18 6.72 0.22
N VAL A 279 4.44 8.01 0.41
CA VAL A 279 5.81 8.53 0.60
C VAL A 279 5.91 9.29 1.91
N ASN A 280 7.04 9.16 2.60
CA ASN A 280 7.32 9.89 3.82
C ASN A 280 7.66 11.38 3.53
N THR A 281 6.75 12.27 3.92
CA THR A 281 6.84 13.70 3.59
C THR A 281 7.78 14.49 4.50
N GLU A 282 8.40 13.86 5.51
CA GLU A 282 9.45 14.52 6.29
C GLU A 282 10.73 14.75 5.46
N VAL A 283 10.91 13.96 4.39
CA VAL A 283 12.08 14.03 3.50
C VAL A 283 11.69 14.45 2.08
N MET A 284 10.57 13.96 1.55
CA MET A 284 10.09 14.31 0.21
C MET A 284 9.13 15.52 0.27
N PRO A 285 9.49 16.68 -0.33
CA PRO A 285 8.61 17.86 -0.32
C PRO A 285 7.31 17.62 -1.12
N SER A 286 6.16 17.85 -0.49
CA SER A 286 4.84 17.64 -1.11
C SER A 286 4.65 18.42 -2.41
N LEU A 287 5.16 19.64 -2.50
CA LEU A 287 5.06 20.44 -3.72
C LEU A 287 5.85 19.82 -4.88
N THR A 288 7.07 19.33 -4.64
CA THR A 288 7.85 18.64 -5.67
C THR A 288 7.12 17.39 -6.16
N LEU A 289 6.56 16.62 -5.23
CA LEU A 289 5.83 15.40 -5.56
C LEU A 289 4.56 15.69 -6.38
N ALA A 290 3.77 16.69 -5.99
CA ALA A 290 2.50 17.03 -6.62
C ALA A 290 2.64 17.85 -7.92
N SER A 291 3.77 18.53 -8.14
CA SER A 291 4.04 19.31 -9.37
C SER A 291 4.74 18.51 -10.46
N ASP A 292 5.17 17.28 -10.18
CA ASP A 292 5.92 16.49 -11.14
C ASP A 292 5.05 16.08 -12.33
N PRO A 293 5.47 16.38 -13.59
CA PRO A 293 4.64 16.14 -14.76
C PRO A 293 4.47 14.65 -15.09
N ILE A 294 5.42 13.79 -14.70
CA ILE A 294 5.34 12.34 -14.93
C ILE A 294 4.46 11.69 -13.86
N LEU A 295 4.50 12.20 -12.63
CA LEU A 295 3.64 11.72 -11.54
C LEU A 295 2.22 12.31 -11.60
N SER A 296 1.92 13.15 -12.58
CA SER A 296 0.56 13.63 -12.82
C SER A 296 -0.38 12.46 -13.16
N GLY A 297 -1.45 12.31 -12.39
CA GLY A 297 -2.38 11.18 -12.51
C GLY A 297 -1.94 9.90 -11.79
N VAL A 298 -0.83 9.93 -11.06
CA VAL A 298 -0.35 8.84 -10.18
C VAL A 298 -0.86 9.09 -8.77
N LYS A 299 -1.32 8.05 -8.06
CA LYS A 299 -1.87 8.19 -6.71
C LYS A 299 -0.77 8.46 -5.69
N LEU A 300 -0.91 9.52 -4.90
CA LEU A 300 0.11 9.96 -3.93
C LEU A 300 -0.51 10.07 -2.55
N PHE A 301 0.01 9.30 -1.59
CA PHE A 301 -0.46 9.30 -0.21
C PHE A 301 0.55 10.02 0.69
N SER A 302 0.02 10.91 1.51
CA SER A 302 0.76 11.62 2.56
C SER A 302 -0.11 11.66 3.83
N SER A 303 0.48 11.91 5.00
CA SER A 303 -0.29 12.19 6.21
C SER A 303 -1.06 13.51 6.12
N TYR A 304 -0.60 14.44 5.27
CA TYR A 304 -1.21 15.76 5.09
C TYR A 304 -0.83 16.39 3.75
N TRP A 305 -1.74 17.22 3.20
CA TRP A 305 -1.50 18.06 2.03
C TRP A 305 -1.86 19.51 2.32
N ASP A 306 -0.93 20.43 2.07
CA ASP A 306 -1.20 21.86 2.16
C ASP A 306 -1.94 22.34 0.91
N GLU A 307 -3.28 22.33 0.96
CA GLU A 307 -4.12 22.71 -0.17
C GLU A 307 -3.89 24.14 -0.65
N GLU A 308 -3.59 25.07 0.27
CA GLU A 308 -3.36 26.48 -0.07
C GLU A 308 -2.06 26.60 -0.87
N MET A 309 -0.98 26.01 -0.36
CA MET A 309 0.32 25.95 -1.05
C MET A 309 0.21 25.31 -2.44
N LEU A 310 -0.48 24.17 -2.55
CA LEU A 310 -0.68 23.48 -3.83
C LEU A 310 -1.47 24.37 -4.81
N SER A 311 -2.56 24.99 -4.35
CA SER A 311 -3.37 25.86 -5.19
C SER A 311 -2.62 27.10 -5.67
N GLY A 312 -1.80 27.71 -4.80
CA GLY A 312 -0.95 28.85 -5.12
C GLY A 312 0.14 28.52 -6.16
N ALA A 313 0.56 27.26 -6.22
CA ALA A 313 1.48 26.76 -7.23
C ALA A 313 0.82 26.39 -8.57
N GLY A 314 -0.49 26.63 -8.72
CA GLY A 314 -1.24 26.26 -9.93
C GLY A 314 -1.52 24.77 -10.06
N ILE A 315 -1.32 23.99 -8.98
CA ILE A 315 -1.67 22.57 -8.93
C ILE A 315 -3.14 22.49 -8.60
N HIS A 316 -3.94 22.44 -9.67
CA HIS A 316 -5.39 22.33 -9.58
C HIS A 316 -5.77 20.85 -9.49
N GLN A 317 -6.40 20.48 -8.39
CA GLN A 317 -6.61 19.09 -7.96
C GLN A 317 -7.75 18.37 -8.72
N ALA A 318 -8.03 18.79 -9.96
CA ALA A 318 -9.16 18.29 -10.75
C ALA A 318 -9.09 16.77 -11.02
N ASP A 319 -7.91 16.17 -10.88
CA ASP A 319 -7.67 14.76 -11.23
C ASP A 319 -7.62 13.80 -10.03
N ASN A 320 -7.96 14.23 -8.79
CA ASN A 320 -8.21 13.33 -7.64
C ASN A 320 -7.12 12.27 -7.36
N CYS A 321 -5.83 12.61 -7.53
CA CYS A 321 -4.74 11.63 -7.32
C CYS A 321 -3.96 11.84 -6.01
N LEU A 322 -4.27 12.87 -5.22
CA LEU A 322 -3.71 13.07 -3.89
C LEU A 322 -4.67 12.51 -2.83
N ALA A 323 -4.15 11.79 -1.84
CA ALA A 323 -4.93 11.34 -0.71
C ALA A 323 -4.19 11.45 0.62
N GLU A 324 -4.96 11.66 1.69
CA GLU A 324 -4.46 11.61 3.05
C GLU A 324 -4.54 10.19 3.61
N TYR A 325 -3.43 9.69 4.13
CA TYR A 325 -3.35 8.44 4.89
C TYR A 325 -3.90 8.69 6.31
N ASN A 326 -5.18 8.39 6.54
CA ASN A 326 -5.99 9.00 7.59
C ASN A 326 -5.86 8.30 8.95
N GLU A 327 -4.72 8.48 9.64
CA GLU A 327 -4.53 8.05 11.04
C GLU A 327 -5.56 8.66 12.00
N GLY A 328 -6.10 9.83 11.66
CA GLY A 328 -7.18 10.46 12.42
C GLY A 328 -8.47 9.63 12.42
N PHE A 329 -8.83 9.02 11.29
CA PHE A 329 -9.94 8.07 11.23
C PHE A 329 -9.66 6.88 12.15
N MET A 330 -8.48 6.27 12.02
CA MET A 330 -8.10 5.11 12.85
C MET A 330 -8.26 5.41 14.34
N ASN A 331 -7.70 6.52 14.81
CA ASN A 331 -7.73 6.89 16.23
C ASN A 331 -9.17 7.11 16.72
N ASP A 332 -9.95 7.96 16.06
CA ASP A 332 -11.30 8.31 16.51
C ASP A 332 -12.27 7.12 16.37
N ALA A 333 -12.14 6.32 15.31
CA ALA A 333 -12.95 5.13 15.10
C ALA A 333 -12.64 4.04 16.14
N ARG A 334 -11.36 3.77 16.45
CA ARG A 334 -10.99 2.80 17.50
C ARG A 334 -11.48 3.23 18.87
N ARG A 335 -11.36 4.52 19.20
CA ARG A 335 -11.83 5.06 20.49
C ARG A 335 -13.36 4.99 20.59
N PHE A 336 -14.08 5.28 19.51
CA PHE A 336 -15.54 5.10 19.49
C PHE A 336 -15.94 3.63 19.65
N LEU A 337 -15.30 2.71 18.91
CA LEU A 337 -15.49 1.26 19.00
C LEU A 337 -15.27 0.74 20.42
N LYS A 338 -14.22 1.24 21.08
CA LYS A 338 -13.86 0.94 22.47
C LYS A 338 -14.81 1.56 23.50
N SER A 339 -15.70 2.46 23.10
CA SER A 339 -16.62 3.20 23.98
C SER A 339 -15.92 4.25 24.87
N ASP A 340 -14.91 4.94 24.35
CA ASP A 340 -14.30 6.10 25.02
C ASP A 340 -15.27 7.31 25.03
N GLU A 341 -15.06 8.23 25.98
CA GLU A 341 -15.82 9.47 26.09
C GLU A 341 -15.55 10.45 24.94
N GLY A 342 -16.59 11.20 24.55
CA GLY A 342 -16.51 12.27 23.55
C GLY A 342 -16.32 11.79 22.10
N GLN A 343 -16.49 10.50 21.83
CA GLN A 343 -16.13 9.93 20.52
C GLN A 343 -17.26 9.88 19.48
N ALA A 344 -18.53 10.03 19.87
CA ALA A 344 -19.64 9.98 18.92
C ALA A 344 -19.53 11.07 17.83
N GLU A 345 -19.25 12.31 18.22
CA GLU A 345 -19.06 13.42 17.27
C GLU A 345 -17.73 13.29 16.50
N ALA A 346 -16.65 12.89 17.20
CA ALA A 346 -15.34 12.71 16.58
C ALA A 346 -15.39 11.68 15.45
N PHE A 347 -15.99 10.52 15.72
CA PHE A 347 -16.20 9.49 14.70
C PHE A 347 -17.16 9.96 13.59
N TYR A 348 -18.28 10.63 13.91
CA TYR A 348 -19.17 11.16 12.87
C TYR A 348 -18.43 12.09 11.91
N LYS A 349 -17.59 13.01 12.42
CA LYS A 349 -16.76 13.91 11.60
C LYS A 349 -15.80 13.14 10.68
N ARG A 350 -15.28 12.00 11.11
CA ARG A 350 -14.46 11.10 10.28
C ARG A 350 -15.29 10.31 9.28
N PHE A 351 -16.47 9.85 9.67
CA PHE A 351 -17.38 9.05 8.87
C PHE A 351 -17.76 9.76 7.56
N TYR A 352 -18.08 11.06 7.61
CA TYR A 352 -18.48 11.81 6.41
C TYR A 352 -17.35 12.62 5.77
N ARG A 353 -16.13 12.56 6.32
CA ARG A 353 -15.04 13.42 5.86
C ARG A 353 -14.72 13.15 4.41
N HIS A 354 -14.96 14.15 3.57
CA HIS A 354 -14.62 14.14 2.16
C HIS A 354 -14.14 15.53 1.76
N PRO A 355 -12.84 15.81 1.82
CA PRO A 355 -12.27 17.05 1.30
C PRO A 355 -12.61 17.18 -0.19
N ASP A 356 -12.80 18.41 -0.68
CA ASP A 356 -13.18 18.64 -2.09
C ASP A 356 -12.07 18.29 -3.08
N LYS A 357 -10.85 18.17 -2.57
CA LYS A 357 -9.61 18.30 -3.32
C LYS A 357 -8.67 17.11 -3.15
N VAL A 358 -8.65 16.51 -1.95
CA VAL A 358 -7.86 15.31 -1.65
C VAL A 358 -8.76 14.15 -1.22
N GLY A 359 -8.40 12.94 -1.65
CA GLY A 359 -8.99 11.71 -1.15
C GLY A 359 -8.61 11.43 0.30
N VAL A 360 -9.30 10.48 0.92
CA VAL A 360 -8.95 9.99 2.26
C VAL A 360 -8.87 8.48 2.23
N ILE A 361 -7.77 7.94 2.75
CA ILE A 361 -7.57 6.50 2.94
C ILE A 361 -7.87 6.19 4.40
N ASN A 362 -9.05 5.63 4.66
CA ASN A 362 -9.48 5.24 6.00
C ASN A 362 -9.01 3.81 6.28
N PHE A 363 -8.53 3.57 7.49
CA PHE A 363 -8.16 2.23 7.96
C PHE A 363 -8.40 2.12 9.46
N MET A 364 -8.73 0.91 9.91
CA MET A 364 -8.80 0.58 11.34
C MET A 364 -7.47 0.04 11.85
N THR A 365 -6.66 -0.53 10.97
CA THR A 365 -5.43 -1.27 11.27
C THR A 365 -4.47 -1.09 10.10
N HIS A 366 -3.17 -1.12 10.40
CA HIS A 366 -2.10 -1.06 9.43
C HIS A 366 -0.86 -1.72 10.01
N VAL A 367 0.20 -1.83 9.22
CA VAL A 367 1.41 -2.59 9.59
C VAL A 367 2.10 -2.14 10.89
N ASN A 368 1.96 -0.87 11.28
CA ASN A 368 2.50 -0.34 12.54
C ASN A 368 1.36 -0.23 13.56
N GLY A 369 1.26 -1.21 14.46
CA GLY A 369 0.20 -1.32 15.45
C GLY A 369 -0.39 -2.72 15.49
N PHE A 370 -1.51 -2.87 16.19
CA PHE A 370 -2.23 -4.14 16.25
C PHE A 370 -2.94 -4.50 14.94
N THR A 371 -3.02 -5.81 14.69
CA THR A 371 -4.00 -6.44 13.80
C THR A 371 -5.43 -6.23 14.32
N MET A 372 -6.45 -6.52 13.50
CA MET A 372 -7.86 -6.39 13.90
C MET A 372 -8.21 -7.36 15.05
N MET A 373 -7.65 -8.58 15.03
CA MET A 373 -7.85 -9.54 16.11
C MET A 373 -7.17 -9.08 17.41
N ASP A 374 -5.98 -8.50 17.31
CA ASP A 374 -5.23 -8.06 18.48
C ASP A 374 -5.81 -6.78 19.09
N LEU A 375 -6.35 -5.89 18.26
CA LEU A 375 -7.08 -4.69 18.69
C LEU A 375 -8.21 -5.00 19.68
N VAL A 376 -8.84 -6.17 19.54
CA VAL A 376 -9.93 -6.63 20.44
C VAL A 376 -9.47 -7.68 21.46
N SER A 377 -8.18 -8.02 21.48
CA SER A 377 -7.63 -9.09 22.31
C SER A 377 -6.57 -8.64 23.31
N TYR A 378 -6.00 -7.44 23.17
CA TYR A 378 -4.90 -6.94 24.00
C TYR A 378 -5.12 -5.48 24.40
N ASP A 379 -4.89 -5.16 25.67
CA ASP A 379 -4.91 -3.77 26.18
C ASP A 379 -3.51 -3.13 26.11
N ILE A 380 -2.46 -3.95 26.20
CA ILE A 380 -1.06 -3.51 26.16
C ILE A 380 -0.30 -4.28 25.08
N LYS A 381 0.78 -3.66 24.57
CA LYS A 381 1.68 -4.31 23.61
C LYS A 381 2.55 -5.36 24.30
N HIS A 382 2.85 -6.44 23.57
CA HIS A 382 3.69 -7.57 23.97
C HIS A 382 4.80 -7.74 22.91
N ASN A 383 5.71 -6.77 22.87
CA ASN A 383 6.83 -6.71 21.92
C ASN A 383 8.11 -7.31 22.49
N GLU A 384 8.05 -8.08 23.58
CA GLU A 384 9.23 -8.66 24.24
C GLU A 384 10.08 -9.49 23.26
N SER A 385 9.44 -10.15 22.30
CA SER A 385 10.09 -10.94 21.26
C SER A 385 10.95 -10.10 20.30
N ASN A 386 10.77 -8.78 20.25
CA ASN A 386 11.61 -7.87 19.46
C ASN A 386 12.99 -7.64 20.07
N GLY A 387 13.19 -8.02 21.35
CA GLY A 387 14.47 -7.88 22.04
C GLY A 387 14.79 -6.47 22.57
N GLU A 388 13.80 -5.56 22.62
CA GLU A 388 13.97 -4.17 23.08
C GLU A 388 13.33 -3.91 24.45
N ARG A 389 13.11 -4.96 25.24
CA ARG A 389 12.46 -4.89 26.57
C ARG A 389 11.10 -4.19 26.51
N ASN A 390 10.34 -4.46 25.44
CA ASN A 390 9.02 -3.88 25.17
C ASN A 390 9.02 -2.33 25.04
N ALA A 391 10.17 -1.71 24.77
CA ALA A 391 10.29 -0.25 24.66
C ALA A 391 9.86 0.30 23.29
N ASP A 392 9.79 -0.56 22.28
CA ASP A 392 9.47 -0.21 20.90
C ASP A 392 7.97 -0.34 20.60
N GLY A 393 7.49 0.29 19.52
CA GLY A 393 6.06 0.34 19.16
C GLY A 393 5.26 1.37 19.97
N THR A 394 4.05 1.69 19.48
CA THR A 394 3.18 2.70 20.12
C THR A 394 2.59 2.21 21.44
N GLU A 395 2.53 3.09 22.45
CA GLU A 395 1.78 2.84 23.69
C GLU A 395 0.26 3.03 23.49
N TYR A 396 -0.13 3.89 22.53
CA TYR A 396 -1.51 4.33 22.34
C TYR A 396 -2.18 3.53 21.22
N ASN A 397 -2.67 2.33 21.55
CA ASN A 397 -3.32 1.44 20.59
C ASN A 397 -4.83 1.69 20.45
N TYR A 398 -5.44 2.30 21.46
CA TYR A 398 -6.90 2.47 21.60
C TYR A 398 -7.66 1.13 21.47
N SER A 399 -7.08 0.08 22.02
CA SER A 399 -7.56 -1.30 21.98
C SER A 399 -8.37 -1.67 23.23
N TRP A 400 -9.09 -2.79 23.16
CA TRP A 400 -9.77 -3.38 24.31
C TRP A 400 -9.80 -4.90 24.22
N ASN A 401 -9.19 -5.57 25.20
CA ASN A 401 -9.08 -7.04 25.23
C ASN A 401 -10.40 -7.81 25.45
N CYS A 402 -11.53 -7.10 25.57
CA CYS A 402 -12.87 -7.62 25.83
C CYS A 402 -13.00 -8.39 27.16
N GLY A 403 -12.10 -8.15 28.12
CA GLY A 403 -12.13 -8.67 29.49
C GLY A 403 -11.10 -9.75 29.82
N VAL A 404 -10.30 -10.21 28.85
CA VAL A 404 -9.16 -11.13 29.09
C VAL A 404 -8.02 -10.77 28.15
N GLU A 405 -6.81 -10.55 28.67
CA GLU A 405 -5.64 -10.31 27.83
C GLU A 405 -5.26 -11.57 27.03
N GLY A 406 -5.10 -11.42 25.71
CA GLY A 406 -4.66 -12.46 24.78
C GLY A 406 -5.65 -13.61 24.58
N LYS A 407 -5.11 -14.82 24.35
CA LYS A 407 -5.89 -16.01 24.00
C LYS A 407 -6.80 -16.44 25.15
N THR A 408 -8.06 -16.77 24.84
CA THR A 408 -9.05 -17.20 25.84
C THR A 408 -9.99 -18.28 25.31
N ARG A 409 -10.55 -19.08 26.22
CA ARG A 409 -11.63 -20.05 25.94
C ARG A 409 -12.99 -19.59 26.47
N LYS A 410 -13.05 -18.41 27.13
CA LYS A 410 -14.31 -17.88 27.68
C LYS A 410 -15.23 -17.47 26.53
N LYS A 411 -16.32 -18.21 26.33
CA LYS A 411 -17.27 -17.98 25.23
C LYS A 411 -17.79 -16.54 25.18
N ALA A 412 -18.16 -15.96 26.33
CA ALA A 412 -18.63 -14.58 26.40
C ALA A 412 -17.62 -13.58 25.82
N VAL A 413 -16.33 -13.72 26.15
CA VAL A 413 -15.27 -12.83 25.60
C VAL A 413 -15.10 -13.04 24.10
N LEU A 414 -15.07 -14.30 23.65
CA LEU A 414 -14.92 -14.61 22.22
C LEU A 414 -16.08 -14.07 21.37
N GLU A 415 -17.32 -14.14 21.87
CA GLU A 415 -18.47 -13.55 21.17
C GLU A 415 -18.42 -12.02 21.15
N GLN A 416 -17.95 -11.38 22.25
CA GLN A 416 -17.73 -9.93 22.23
C GLN A 416 -16.66 -9.51 21.22
N ARG A 417 -15.54 -10.24 21.14
CA ARG A 417 -14.49 -9.98 20.15
C ARG A 417 -15.00 -10.10 18.72
N LYS A 418 -15.77 -11.14 18.42
CA LYS A 418 -16.40 -11.30 17.09
C LYS A 418 -17.28 -10.10 16.73
N ARG A 419 -18.09 -9.61 17.68
CA ARG A 419 -18.95 -8.43 17.47
C ARG A 419 -18.12 -7.17 17.25
N GLN A 420 -17.07 -6.96 18.03
CA GLN A 420 -16.17 -5.81 17.87
C GLN A 420 -15.45 -5.83 16.51
N ILE A 421 -15.01 -6.99 16.03
CA ILE A 421 -14.44 -7.15 14.68
C ILE A 421 -15.48 -6.78 13.62
N ARG A 422 -16.71 -7.28 13.73
CA ARG A 422 -17.80 -6.94 12.78
C ARG A 422 -18.14 -5.46 12.78
N ASN A 423 -18.20 -4.85 13.97
CA ASN A 423 -18.41 -3.41 14.15
C ASN A 423 -17.29 -2.60 13.47
N ALA A 424 -16.03 -2.98 13.70
CA ALA A 424 -14.87 -2.30 13.12
C ALA A 424 -14.87 -2.34 11.58
N PHE A 425 -15.15 -3.50 10.99
CA PHE A 425 -15.27 -3.62 9.53
C PHE A 425 -16.46 -2.85 8.96
N LEU A 426 -17.60 -2.84 9.65
CA LEU A 426 -18.76 -2.04 9.23
C LEU A 426 -18.43 -0.55 9.28
N MET A 427 -17.83 -0.06 10.38
CA MET A 427 -17.40 1.33 10.51
C MET A 427 -16.43 1.73 9.40
N LEU A 428 -15.46 0.87 9.07
CA LEU A 428 -14.49 1.10 8.00
C LEU A 428 -15.16 1.15 6.61
N LEU A 429 -15.91 0.11 6.25
CA LEU A 429 -16.43 -0.09 4.91
C LEU A 429 -17.68 0.75 4.61
N PHE A 430 -18.32 1.36 5.61
CA PHE A 430 -19.53 2.18 5.41
C PHE A 430 -19.27 3.68 5.56
N SER A 431 -18.07 4.07 6.03
CA SER A 431 -17.66 5.47 6.05
C SER A 431 -17.35 5.97 4.63
N GLN A 432 -17.55 7.28 4.40
CA GLN A 432 -17.13 7.93 3.16
C GLN A 432 -15.60 7.91 3.03
N GLY A 433 -15.10 7.92 1.79
CA GLY A 433 -13.68 7.82 1.48
C GLY A 433 -13.25 6.42 0.98
N THR A 434 -11.95 6.15 1.00
CA THR A 434 -11.37 4.90 0.48
C THR A 434 -10.99 3.98 1.63
N PRO A 435 -11.63 2.81 1.83
CA PRO A 435 -11.23 1.87 2.86
C PRO A 435 -9.93 1.13 2.49
N MET A 436 -9.06 0.94 3.46
CA MET A 436 -7.89 0.06 3.38
C MET A 436 -7.93 -1.00 4.47
N ILE A 437 -7.72 -2.26 4.08
CA ILE A 437 -7.70 -3.43 4.96
C ILE A 437 -6.25 -3.93 5.08
N LEU A 438 -5.79 -4.21 6.31
CA LEU A 438 -4.51 -4.88 6.54
C LEU A 438 -4.65 -6.38 6.23
N ALA A 439 -3.73 -6.91 5.45
CA ALA A 439 -3.80 -8.30 5.02
C ALA A 439 -3.80 -9.29 6.17
N GLY A 440 -4.78 -10.19 6.15
CA GLY A 440 -5.03 -11.20 7.17
C GLY A 440 -6.09 -10.83 8.20
N ASP A 441 -6.43 -9.55 8.35
CA ASP A 441 -7.50 -9.14 9.26
C ASP A 441 -8.85 -9.73 8.86
N GLU A 442 -9.08 -9.94 7.56
CA GLU A 442 -10.31 -10.52 7.02
C GLU A 442 -10.51 -12.00 7.40
N PHE A 443 -9.50 -12.67 7.95
CA PHE A 443 -9.65 -14.01 8.52
C PHE A 443 -9.11 -14.12 9.95
N GLY A 444 -8.91 -12.99 10.63
CA GLY A 444 -8.53 -12.94 12.04
C GLY A 444 -7.06 -13.24 12.30
N ASN A 445 -6.16 -12.71 11.46
CA ASN A 445 -4.72 -12.70 11.72
C ASN A 445 -4.41 -12.07 13.09
N SER A 446 -3.41 -12.61 13.77
CA SER A 446 -2.95 -12.14 15.08
C SER A 446 -1.43 -12.23 15.11
N GLN A 447 -0.80 -11.19 15.62
CA GLN A 447 0.63 -11.08 15.91
C GLN A 447 0.89 -11.33 17.41
N GLU A 448 -0.05 -11.99 18.09
CA GLU A 448 0.01 -12.34 19.51
C GLU A 448 0.19 -11.16 20.46
N GLY A 449 -0.30 -9.98 20.07
CA GLY A 449 -0.14 -8.75 20.85
C GLY A 449 1.18 -8.04 20.62
N ASN A 450 2.00 -8.48 19.65
CA ASN A 450 3.10 -7.66 19.16
C ASN A 450 2.55 -6.59 18.22
N ASN A 451 2.66 -5.32 18.58
CA ASN A 451 2.16 -4.20 17.77
C ASN A 451 3.24 -3.55 16.91
N ASN A 452 4.46 -4.10 16.91
CA ASN A 452 5.58 -3.61 16.13
C ASN A 452 6.47 -4.76 15.65
N PRO A 453 5.96 -5.80 14.95
CA PRO A 453 6.77 -6.96 14.60
C PRO A 453 7.66 -6.70 13.36
N TYR A 454 8.39 -5.58 13.36
CA TYR A 454 9.25 -5.14 12.25
C TYR A 454 10.44 -6.07 12.00
N CYS A 455 10.80 -6.88 13.00
CA CYS A 455 11.99 -7.72 12.98
C CYS A 455 11.72 -9.23 12.99
N HIS A 456 10.47 -9.64 12.78
CA HIS A 456 10.06 -11.04 12.77
C HIS A 456 9.83 -11.54 11.34
N ASP A 457 10.71 -12.42 10.86
CA ASP A 457 10.46 -13.25 9.68
C ASP A 457 10.06 -14.67 10.11
N ASP A 458 8.92 -14.80 10.77
CA ASP A 458 8.44 -16.07 11.32
C ASP A 458 6.90 -16.10 11.46
N ALA A 459 6.39 -17.05 12.24
CA ALA A 459 4.96 -17.25 12.44
C ALA A 459 4.21 -16.06 13.06
N VAL A 460 4.90 -15.08 13.67
CA VAL A 460 4.28 -13.84 14.15
C VAL A 460 3.77 -13.01 12.97
N THR A 461 4.52 -12.94 11.87
CA THR A 461 4.20 -12.06 10.72
C THR A 461 3.72 -12.81 9.49
N TRP A 462 3.97 -14.12 9.39
CA TRP A 462 3.52 -14.92 8.26
C TRP A 462 2.04 -15.25 8.37
N LEU A 463 1.28 -14.96 7.31
CA LEU A 463 -0.15 -15.22 7.29
C LEU A 463 -0.45 -16.73 7.25
N ASN A 464 -1.20 -17.21 8.23
CA ASN A 464 -1.62 -18.60 8.30
C ASN A 464 -2.96 -18.83 7.57
N TRP A 465 -2.86 -19.37 6.36
CA TRP A 465 -3.98 -19.70 5.48
C TRP A 465 -4.75 -20.98 5.83
N LYS A 466 -4.47 -21.63 6.97
CA LYS A 466 -5.26 -22.80 7.38
C LYS A 466 -6.69 -22.34 7.71
N PRO A 467 -7.72 -22.92 7.07
CA PRO A 467 -9.09 -22.51 7.33
C PRO A 467 -9.44 -22.77 8.80
N THR A 468 -10.04 -21.76 9.43
CA THR A 468 -10.67 -21.91 10.74
C THR A 468 -12.11 -21.44 10.62
N LYS A 469 -13.01 -22.03 11.42
CA LYS A 469 -14.43 -21.63 11.40
C LYS A 469 -14.60 -20.13 11.64
N THR A 470 -13.89 -19.56 12.60
CA THR A 470 -13.95 -18.12 12.89
C THR A 470 -13.38 -17.29 11.74
N GLY A 471 -12.25 -17.71 11.15
CA GLY A 471 -11.65 -17.00 10.02
C GLY A 471 -12.55 -16.99 8.79
N GLU A 472 -13.21 -18.11 8.48
CA GLU A 472 -14.19 -18.19 7.38
C GLU A 472 -15.42 -17.31 7.62
N GLN A 473 -15.90 -17.23 8.87
CA GLN A 473 -17.00 -16.33 9.26
C GLN A 473 -16.62 -14.86 9.03
N ILE A 474 -15.46 -14.42 9.53
CA ILE A 474 -14.98 -13.05 9.32
C ILE A 474 -14.81 -12.78 7.83
N ARG A 475 -14.22 -13.71 7.07
CA ARG A 475 -13.97 -13.54 5.64
C ARG A 475 -15.27 -13.38 4.86
N ASN A 476 -16.26 -14.23 5.13
CA ASN A 476 -17.56 -14.16 4.46
C ASN A 476 -18.30 -12.87 4.82
N TYR A 477 -18.18 -12.40 6.07
CA TYR A 477 -18.73 -11.12 6.50
C TYR A 477 -18.07 -9.95 5.77
N VAL A 478 -16.74 -9.88 5.74
CA VAL A 478 -15.99 -8.81 5.06
C VAL A 478 -16.29 -8.79 3.56
N LYS A 479 -16.30 -9.96 2.91
CA LYS A 479 -16.67 -10.08 1.49
C LYS A 479 -18.07 -9.53 1.21
N GLN A 480 -19.05 -9.85 2.04
CA GLN A 480 -20.41 -9.34 1.89
C GLN A 480 -20.48 -7.83 2.15
N LEU A 481 -19.73 -7.28 3.11
CA LEU A 481 -19.66 -5.83 3.31
C LEU A 481 -19.03 -5.10 2.12
N ILE A 482 -17.96 -5.65 1.54
CA ILE A 482 -17.34 -5.07 0.33
C ILE A 482 -18.33 -5.11 -0.83
N ALA A 483 -19.02 -6.24 -1.05
CA ALA A 483 -20.05 -6.35 -2.08
C ALA A 483 -21.19 -5.34 -1.87
N PHE A 484 -21.68 -5.20 -0.64
CA PHE A 484 -22.72 -4.24 -0.28
C PHE A 484 -22.24 -2.80 -0.52
N ARG A 485 -21.00 -2.47 -0.15
CA ARG A 485 -20.39 -1.17 -0.46
C ARG A 485 -20.40 -0.92 -1.96
N THR A 486 -19.92 -1.88 -2.77
CA THR A 486 -19.86 -1.75 -4.23
C THR A 486 -21.24 -1.63 -4.88
N GLU A 487 -22.27 -2.28 -4.32
CA GLU A 487 -23.65 -2.21 -4.82
C GLU A 487 -24.31 -0.86 -4.54
N HIS A 488 -23.86 -0.15 -3.50
CA HIS A 488 -24.47 1.09 -3.00
C HIS A 488 -23.52 2.29 -3.09
N PRO A 489 -23.51 3.02 -4.24
CA PRO A 489 -22.71 4.22 -4.43
C PRO A 489 -22.86 5.29 -3.35
N VAL A 490 -23.99 5.34 -2.63
CA VAL A 490 -24.17 6.30 -1.53
C VAL A 490 -23.13 6.13 -0.40
N LEU A 491 -22.52 4.95 -0.27
CA LEU A 491 -21.45 4.68 0.70
C LEU A 491 -20.06 5.17 0.25
N HIS A 492 -19.91 5.48 -1.03
CA HIS A 492 -18.61 5.75 -1.64
C HIS A 492 -18.70 6.85 -2.71
N GLN A 493 -19.17 8.03 -2.29
CA GLN A 493 -19.42 9.13 -3.19
C GLN A 493 -18.13 9.74 -3.75
N ALA A 494 -18.20 10.19 -5.02
CA ALA A 494 -17.14 10.96 -5.65
C ALA A 494 -17.06 12.42 -5.15
N LYS A 495 -18.12 12.90 -4.50
CA LYS A 495 -18.26 14.25 -3.96
C LYS A 495 -18.87 14.17 -2.57
N ALA A 496 -18.58 15.15 -1.72
CA ALA A 496 -19.15 15.23 -0.40
C ALA A 496 -20.69 15.29 -0.42
N LEU A 497 -21.33 14.50 0.42
CA LEU A 497 -22.77 14.59 0.68
C LEU A 497 -23.08 15.85 1.48
N CYS A 498 -24.13 16.57 1.10
CA CYS A 498 -24.54 17.79 1.79
C CYS A 498 -25.47 17.51 2.96
N MET A 499 -25.35 18.31 4.02
CA MET A 499 -26.23 18.27 5.20
C MET A 499 -27.53 19.06 5.02
N GLN A 500 -27.83 19.49 3.79
CA GLN A 500 -29.04 20.20 3.40
C GLN A 500 -29.72 19.44 2.27
N ASP A 501 -31.05 19.52 2.20
CA ASP A 501 -31.82 18.97 1.08
C ASP A 501 -31.73 19.92 -0.13
N THR A 502 -30.65 19.77 -0.88
CA THR A 502 -30.37 20.49 -2.12
C THR A 502 -31.14 19.94 -3.33
N LEU A 503 -31.69 18.73 -3.24
CA LEU A 503 -32.46 18.10 -4.31
C LEU A 503 -33.98 18.28 -4.14
N SER A 504 -34.43 18.85 -3.02
CA SER A 504 -35.84 18.97 -2.65
C SER A 504 -36.56 17.60 -2.61
N CYS A 505 -35.85 16.55 -2.22
CA CYS A 505 -36.36 15.17 -2.13
C CYS A 505 -36.91 14.81 -0.74
N GLY A 506 -36.84 15.74 0.22
CA GLY A 506 -37.32 15.58 1.59
C GLY A 506 -36.26 15.07 2.57
N LEU A 507 -35.04 14.78 2.12
CA LEU A 507 -33.91 14.31 2.94
C LEU A 507 -32.61 15.05 2.54
N PRO A 508 -31.74 15.43 3.50
CA PRO A 508 -30.39 15.83 3.16
C PRO A 508 -29.57 14.62 2.68
N GLY A 509 -28.49 14.86 1.94
CA GLY A 509 -27.57 13.80 1.51
C GLY A 509 -27.01 12.99 2.67
N ILE A 510 -26.76 13.64 3.80
CA ILE A 510 -26.35 12.98 5.05
C ILE A 510 -26.92 13.68 6.29
N SER A 511 -27.27 12.92 7.33
CA SER A 511 -27.63 13.45 8.65
C SER A 511 -27.24 12.55 9.82
N ALA A 512 -27.04 13.16 11.00
CA ALA A 512 -26.75 12.48 12.26
C ALA A 512 -27.97 12.44 13.20
N HIS A 513 -28.07 11.36 13.98
CA HIS A 513 -29.21 11.03 14.83
C HIS A 513 -28.74 10.41 16.15
N GLY A 514 -29.52 10.58 17.21
CA GLY A 514 -29.39 9.84 18.47
C GLY A 514 -30.48 8.78 18.56
N VAL A 515 -30.95 8.44 19.77
CA VAL A 515 -32.14 7.58 19.93
C VAL A 515 -33.41 8.21 19.33
N GLN A 516 -33.44 9.54 19.20
CA GLN A 516 -34.49 10.29 18.50
C GLN A 516 -33.97 10.77 17.15
N THR A 517 -34.82 10.70 16.12
CA THR A 517 -34.49 11.19 14.77
C THR A 517 -34.19 12.68 14.78
N TRP A 518 -33.21 13.12 13.96
CA TRP A 518 -32.83 14.53 13.80
C TRP A 518 -32.29 15.19 15.08
N ARG A 519 -31.94 14.38 16.09
CA ARG A 519 -31.41 14.82 17.39
C ARG A 519 -30.16 14.02 17.73
N PRO A 520 -29.00 14.31 17.12
CA PRO A 520 -27.76 13.64 17.48
C PRO A 520 -27.41 13.91 18.95
N ASP A 521 -26.89 12.89 19.63
CA ASP A 521 -26.32 13.03 20.97
C ASP A 521 -24.79 13.03 20.88
N PHE A 522 -24.23 14.23 20.93
CA PHE A 522 -22.79 14.49 20.95
C PHE A 522 -22.29 14.88 22.34
N SER A 523 -23.06 14.59 23.39
CA SER A 523 -22.58 14.77 24.75
C SER A 523 -21.35 13.89 25.02
N ASN A 524 -20.50 14.31 25.95
CA ASN A 524 -19.27 13.58 26.30
C ASN A 524 -19.52 12.10 26.68
N TYR A 525 -20.70 11.80 27.22
CA TYR A 525 -21.05 10.46 27.68
C TYR A 525 -21.79 9.63 26.62
N SER A 526 -22.15 10.20 25.47
CA SER A 526 -22.80 9.46 24.39
C SER A 526 -21.88 8.38 23.84
N ARG A 527 -22.49 7.24 23.48
CA ARG A 527 -21.86 6.09 22.80
C ARG A 527 -22.71 5.60 21.63
N ILE A 528 -23.64 6.43 21.17
CA ILE A 528 -24.55 6.09 20.09
C ILE A 528 -24.35 7.06 18.93
N LEU A 529 -24.62 6.57 17.73
CA LEU A 529 -24.65 7.39 16.54
C LEU A 529 -25.58 6.73 15.52
N GLY A 530 -26.61 7.44 15.07
CA GLY A 530 -27.35 7.09 13.86
C GLY A 530 -26.88 7.96 12.70
N VAL A 531 -26.64 7.39 11.53
CA VAL A 531 -26.28 8.11 10.31
C VAL A 531 -27.23 7.73 9.19
N LEU A 532 -27.91 8.71 8.60
CA LEU A 532 -28.71 8.54 7.40
C LEU A 532 -27.92 9.03 6.19
N LEU A 533 -27.89 8.20 5.15
CA LEU A 533 -27.37 8.51 3.82
C LEU A 533 -28.54 8.44 2.84
N ALA A 534 -28.86 9.54 2.17
CA ALA A 534 -29.97 9.57 1.23
C ALA A 534 -29.54 9.07 -0.15
N GLY A 535 -30.11 7.96 -0.59
CA GLY A 535 -29.72 7.31 -1.85
C GLY A 535 -30.04 8.14 -3.09
N ASP A 536 -30.95 9.10 -3.01
CA ASP A 536 -31.28 10.05 -4.09
C ASP A 536 -30.09 10.96 -4.50
N TYR A 537 -29.06 11.05 -3.65
CA TYR A 537 -27.81 11.76 -3.95
C TYR A 537 -26.80 10.93 -4.73
N ALA A 538 -27.05 9.64 -4.88
CA ALA A 538 -26.16 8.67 -5.50
C ALA A 538 -26.86 8.00 -6.68
N GLN A 539 -26.13 7.78 -7.77
CA GLN A 539 -26.66 7.07 -8.94
C GLN A 539 -26.01 5.71 -9.08
N LYS A 540 -26.83 4.68 -9.26
CA LYS A 540 -26.39 3.35 -9.64
C LYS A 540 -25.92 3.36 -11.12
N PRO A 541 -25.12 2.37 -11.55
CA PRO A 541 -24.63 2.30 -12.93
C PRO A 541 -25.73 2.27 -14.02
N ASP A 542 -26.95 1.87 -13.67
CA ASP A 542 -28.11 1.86 -14.57
C ASP A 542 -28.83 3.22 -14.66
N GLY A 543 -28.33 4.25 -13.95
CA GLY A 543 -28.89 5.59 -13.92
C GLY A 543 -30.01 5.80 -12.90
N THR A 544 -30.38 4.77 -12.13
CA THR A 544 -31.38 4.90 -11.06
C THR A 544 -30.75 5.47 -9.78
N SER A 545 -31.58 6.09 -8.92
CA SER A 545 -31.14 6.50 -7.58
C SER A 545 -30.78 5.28 -6.73
N ASP A 546 -29.80 5.45 -5.84
CA ASP A 546 -29.49 4.44 -4.84
C ASP A 546 -30.58 4.33 -3.76
N ASP A 547 -30.52 3.26 -2.97
CA ASP A 547 -31.32 3.11 -1.77
C ASP A 547 -30.80 4.01 -0.65
N SER A 548 -31.71 4.56 0.17
CA SER A 548 -31.30 5.29 1.37
C SER A 548 -30.86 4.32 2.45
N ILE A 549 -29.72 4.57 3.08
CA ILE A 549 -29.12 3.69 4.10
C ILE A 549 -29.13 4.41 5.44
N TYR A 550 -29.70 3.77 6.47
CA TYR A 550 -29.63 4.23 7.84
C TYR A 550 -28.79 3.27 8.68
N ILE A 551 -27.70 3.79 9.25
CA ILE A 551 -26.70 3.02 10.01
C ILE A 551 -26.82 3.41 11.47
N ILE A 552 -26.95 2.42 12.36
CA ILE A 552 -27.03 2.62 13.80
C ILE A 552 -25.80 2.00 14.45
N PHE A 553 -25.02 2.83 15.13
CA PHE A 553 -23.92 2.42 15.99
C PHE A 553 -24.36 2.52 17.45
N ASN A 554 -24.32 1.40 18.17
CA ASN A 554 -24.52 1.35 19.61
C ASN A 554 -23.27 0.78 20.29
N MET A 555 -22.44 1.68 20.82
CA MET A 555 -21.23 1.33 21.59
C MET A 555 -21.50 1.38 23.11
N TYR A 556 -22.77 1.49 23.55
CA TYR A 556 -23.13 1.25 24.95
C TYR A 556 -23.17 -0.25 25.26
N TRP A 557 -22.93 -0.59 26.52
CA TRP A 557 -23.10 -1.96 27.05
C TRP A 557 -24.57 -2.38 27.22
N GLU A 558 -25.52 -1.46 27.01
CA GLU A 558 -26.97 -1.69 27.11
C GLU A 558 -27.64 -1.62 25.73
N THR A 559 -28.73 -2.36 25.58
CA THR A 559 -29.65 -2.21 24.45
C THR A 559 -30.30 -0.83 24.48
N LYS A 560 -30.36 -0.16 23.32
CA LYS A 560 -31.07 1.11 23.12
C LYS A 560 -32.12 0.94 22.02
N SER A 561 -33.19 1.72 22.11
CA SER A 561 -34.24 1.79 21.08
C SER A 561 -34.08 3.09 20.30
N PHE A 562 -34.16 3.00 18.98
CA PHE A 562 -33.98 4.13 18.08
C PHE A 562 -35.27 4.39 17.30
N ASP A 563 -35.66 5.65 17.21
CA ASP A 563 -36.65 6.12 16.26
C ASP A 563 -36.03 6.06 14.85
N LEU A 564 -36.78 5.53 13.87
CA LEU A 564 -36.35 5.52 12.48
C LEU A 564 -36.77 6.81 11.77
N PRO A 565 -35.90 7.43 10.93
CA PRO A 565 -36.27 8.63 10.17
C PRO A 565 -37.49 8.38 9.30
N THR A 566 -38.44 9.32 9.30
CA THR A 566 -39.59 9.27 8.38
C THR A 566 -39.10 9.36 6.95
N LEU A 567 -39.47 8.38 6.13
CA LEU A 567 -39.13 8.33 4.71
C LEU A 567 -40.17 9.07 3.86
N PRO A 568 -39.78 9.57 2.66
CA PRO A 568 -40.73 10.02 1.65
C PRO A 568 -41.78 8.95 1.30
N ALA A 569 -42.93 9.39 0.80
CA ALA A 569 -44.07 8.51 0.51
C ALA A 569 -43.68 7.35 -0.44
N GLY A 570 -44.07 6.13 -0.07
CA GLY A 570 -43.82 4.92 -0.87
C GLY A 570 -42.49 4.22 -0.60
N LYS A 571 -41.67 4.72 0.33
CA LYS A 571 -40.46 4.03 0.83
C LYS A 571 -40.71 3.42 2.21
N GLU A 572 -40.07 2.30 2.50
CA GLU A 572 -40.12 1.62 3.81
C GLU A 572 -38.72 1.15 4.24
N TRP A 573 -38.52 1.00 5.54
CA TRP A 573 -37.25 0.53 6.10
C TRP A 573 -37.21 -1.00 6.16
N HIS A 574 -36.10 -1.56 5.69
CA HIS A 574 -35.77 -2.97 5.88
C HIS A 574 -34.43 -3.09 6.62
N ALA A 575 -34.36 -4.02 7.57
CA ALA A 575 -33.08 -4.40 8.15
C ALA A 575 -32.25 -5.05 7.04
N ALA A 576 -31.01 -4.60 6.86
CA ALA A 576 -30.08 -5.16 5.88
C ALA A 576 -28.97 -5.98 6.56
N ILE A 577 -28.35 -5.43 7.61
CA ILE A 577 -27.18 -6.00 8.27
C ILE A 577 -27.28 -5.81 9.78
N GLU A 578 -27.03 -6.88 10.55
CA GLU A 578 -26.90 -6.84 12.02
C GLU A 578 -25.59 -7.50 12.48
N THR A 579 -24.77 -6.73 13.21
CA THR A 579 -23.45 -7.19 13.70
C THR A 579 -23.54 -8.12 14.91
N PHE A 580 -24.65 -8.09 15.67
CA PHE A 580 -24.81 -8.90 16.89
C PHE A 580 -24.83 -10.40 16.57
N ASP A 581 -25.69 -10.79 15.62
CA ASP A 581 -25.89 -12.18 15.18
C ASP A 581 -25.27 -12.49 13.80
N GLU A 582 -24.51 -11.56 13.20
CA GLU A 582 -23.89 -11.75 11.88
C GLU A 582 -24.91 -12.02 10.78
N THR A 583 -26.01 -11.26 10.78
CA THR A 583 -27.13 -11.50 9.86
C THR A 583 -27.09 -10.51 8.71
N PHE A 584 -27.09 -11.03 7.49
CA PHE A 584 -27.45 -10.31 6.27
C PHE A 584 -28.86 -10.70 5.88
N HIS A 585 -29.77 -9.74 5.84
CA HIS A 585 -31.18 -9.97 5.55
C HIS A 585 -31.40 -9.95 4.03
N VAL A 586 -32.37 -10.74 3.57
CA VAL A 586 -32.82 -10.68 2.18
C VAL A 586 -33.66 -9.43 2.00
N LEU A 587 -33.16 -8.48 1.22
CA LEU A 587 -33.90 -7.28 0.85
C LEU A 587 -34.95 -7.62 -0.22
N PRO A 588 -36.15 -7.03 -0.17
CA PRO A 588 -37.15 -7.23 -1.21
C PRO A 588 -36.63 -6.66 -2.54
N GLN A 589 -36.73 -7.45 -3.61
CA GLN A 589 -36.40 -6.96 -4.94
C GLN A 589 -37.43 -5.91 -5.36
N THR A 590 -36.96 -4.70 -5.67
CA THR A 590 -37.80 -3.65 -6.21
C THR A 590 -38.39 -4.15 -7.53
N ALA A 591 -39.70 -4.40 -7.57
CA ALA A 591 -40.37 -4.81 -8.80
C ALA A 591 -40.19 -3.70 -9.84
N VAL A 592 -39.34 -3.94 -10.84
CA VAL A 592 -39.23 -3.05 -12.00
C VAL A 592 -40.59 -3.03 -12.66
N LYS A 593 -41.36 -1.96 -12.43
CA LYS A 593 -42.55 -1.70 -13.23
C LYS A 593 -42.07 -1.45 -14.65
N GLN A 594 -42.21 -2.46 -15.50
CA GLN A 594 -42.17 -2.27 -16.95
C GLN A 594 -43.26 -1.27 -17.30
N THR A 595 -42.87 -0.04 -17.64
CA THR A 595 -43.72 0.95 -18.30
C THR A 595 -43.35 1.02 -19.76
#